data_AF-A0A960ADD8-F1
#
_entry.id   AF-A0A960ADD8-F1
#
_cell.length_a   1.000
_cell.length_b   1.000
_cell.length_c   1.000
_cell.angle_alpha   90.00
_cell.angle_beta   90.00
_cell.angle_gamma   90.00
#
_symmetry.space_group_name_H-M   'P 1'
#
loop_
_entity.id
_entity.type
_entity.pdbx_description
1 polymer ?
#
loop_
_entity_poly.entity_id
_entity_poly.type
_entity_poly.pdbx_seq_one_letter_code
_entity_poly.pdbx_strand_id
1 'polypeptide(L)'
;ASGDRGGQVTEFKAMVKAYHDAGLEVILDVVYNHTAEAGVEGPTLSFRGLDDRGFYCRVNDGVSGAPYQDTYWDVTGCGNTVDASDPFALRLILDSLRYWVTEMHVDGFRFDLMSALTRVHHRVDMGCHLLMAIGQDPILRHVKLIAEPWDASMDGYRVGEFPPPWVEWNDQYRDEIRDFWRNHSPGIRSVATRLAGSSDLYLDDGRSPYASVNFVTAHDGFTLRDLVSYEQKHNEANGEDNRDGSDNNRSWNHGVEGETDDPVLLTVRRRQAANMMATLCLSNGVPMITAGDERGRTQGGNNNAYAQDNETSWVDWRPDDAWLDVYEVTKTALRLRREHPALRQRHWFEGRPTIRGGPKDLAWLHPSGREMTGDDWHDPDLRAIGMFVSGSPLRAPGPRGEQQVDKSFMIWINSDWLPQRVDFPENDWVQAGEVVLSTDARLPIGTHVKAGDRLSIGRRTVVVLREA
;
A
#
# COMPACT_ATOMS: atom_id res chain seq x y z
N ALA A 1 -6.27 -14.30 -26.42
CA ALA A 1 -5.46 -13.36 -27.20
C ALA A 1 -5.84 -13.48 -28.68
N SER A 2 -6.17 -12.35 -29.31
CA SER A 2 -6.68 -12.25 -30.68
C SER A 2 -5.61 -12.27 -31.79
N GLY A 3 -4.40 -12.79 -31.52
CA GLY A 3 -3.30 -12.91 -32.49
C GLY A 3 -2.38 -11.69 -32.56
N ASP A 4 -1.58 -11.58 -33.63
CA ASP A 4 -0.44 -10.65 -33.79
C ASP A 4 -0.69 -9.48 -34.76
N ARG A 5 -1.91 -9.35 -35.30
CA ARG A 5 -2.26 -8.36 -36.35
C ARG A 5 -2.87 -7.06 -35.82
N GLY A 6 -2.59 -6.69 -34.56
CA GLY A 6 -3.12 -5.49 -33.90
C GLY A 6 -4.40 -5.71 -33.08
N GLY A 7 -4.88 -6.96 -32.97
CA GLY A 7 -6.07 -7.30 -32.20
C GLY A 7 -5.98 -6.96 -30.71
N GLN A 8 -4.76 -6.97 -30.15
CA GLN A 8 -4.48 -6.62 -28.76
C GLN A 8 -4.97 -5.21 -28.37
N VAL A 9 -4.92 -4.24 -29.30
CA VAL A 9 -5.42 -2.87 -29.04
C VAL A 9 -6.94 -2.88 -28.92
N THR A 10 -7.62 -3.65 -29.77
CA THR A 10 -9.08 -3.77 -29.74
C THR A 10 -9.54 -4.51 -28.48
N GLU A 11 -8.85 -5.60 -28.12
CA GLU A 11 -9.12 -6.35 -26.88
C GLU A 11 -8.95 -5.47 -25.64
N PHE A 12 -7.88 -4.67 -25.57
CA PHE A 12 -7.65 -3.75 -24.45
C PHE A 12 -8.73 -2.67 -24.37
N LYS A 13 -9.07 -2.01 -25.47
CA LYS A 13 -10.14 -0.98 -25.47
C LYS A 13 -11.49 -1.58 -25.06
N ALA A 14 -11.80 -2.81 -25.49
CA ALA A 14 -13.01 -3.51 -25.08
C ALA A 14 -13.01 -3.83 -23.57
N MET A 15 -11.87 -4.25 -23.03
CA MET A 15 -11.69 -4.48 -21.59
C MET A 15 -11.91 -3.20 -20.77
N VAL A 16 -11.24 -2.10 -21.12
CA VAL A 16 -11.40 -0.81 -20.42
C VAL A 16 -12.85 -0.35 -20.49
N LYS A 17 -13.48 -0.44 -21.66
CA LYS A 17 -14.90 -0.10 -21.81
C LYS A 17 -15.78 -0.92 -20.86
N ALA A 18 -15.54 -2.22 -20.74
CA ALA A 18 -16.30 -3.08 -19.83
C ALA A 18 -16.10 -2.72 -18.35
N TYR A 19 -14.88 -2.35 -17.95
CA TYR A 19 -14.61 -1.85 -16.59
C TYR A 19 -15.33 -0.53 -16.31
N HIS A 20 -15.29 0.41 -17.25
CA HIS A 20 -15.99 1.70 -17.14
C HIS A 20 -17.51 1.54 -17.10
N ASP A 21 -18.09 0.64 -17.92
CA ASP A 21 -19.52 0.32 -17.89
C ASP A 21 -19.94 -0.24 -16.50
N ALA A 22 -19.01 -0.86 -15.77
CA ALA A 22 -19.21 -1.36 -14.40
C ALA A 22 -18.86 -0.32 -13.31
N GLY A 23 -18.40 0.88 -13.67
CA GLY A 23 -17.99 1.93 -12.73
C GLY A 23 -16.65 1.68 -12.05
N LEU A 24 -15.75 0.93 -12.71
CA LEU A 24 -14.39 0.63 -12.24
C LEU A 24 -13.37 1.41 -13.06
N GLU A 25 -12.41 2.05 -12.37
CA GLU A 25 -11.30 2.77 -13.01
C GLU A 25 -10.15 1.80 -13.35
N VAL A 26 -9.35 2.14 -14.35
CA VAL A 26 -8.17 1.38 -14.80
C VAL A 26 -6.91 2.22 -14.62
N ILE A 27 -6.01 1.75 -13.75
CA ILE A 27 -4.67 2.33 -13.54
C ILE A 27 -3.65 1.35 -14.08
N LEU A 28 -2.68 1.83 -14.86
CA LEU A 28 -1.60 1.00 -15.40
C LEU A 28 -0.31 1.17 -14.61
N ASP A 29 0.34 0.05 -14.30
CA ASP A 29 1.76 0.05 -13.93
C ASP A 29 2.58 0.37 -15.19
N VAL A 30 3.48 1.35 -15.11
CA VAL A 30 4.25 1.85 -16.26
C VAL A 30 5.72 1.93 -15.94
N VAL A 31 6.52 1.32 -16.81
CA VAL A 31 7.98 1.38 -16.78
C VAL A 31 8.42 2.34 -17.89
N TYR A 32 8.90 3.51 -17.47
CA TYR A 32 9.60 4.46 -18.35
C TYR A 32 11.06 4.63 -17.97
N ASN A 33 11.49 4.11 -16.81
CA ASN A 33 12.81 4.35 -16.22
C ASN A 33 13.94 3.54 -16.89
N HIS A 34 13.65 2.38 -17.48
CA HIS A 34 14.62 1.54 -18.20
C HIS A 34 13.97 0.89 -19.43
N THR A 35 14.78 0.19 -20.24
CA THR A 35 14.31 -0.59 -21.39
C THR A 35 14.87 -2.02 -21.40
N ALA A 36 14.20 -2.89 -22.17
CA ALA A 36 14.66 -4.27 -22.42
C ALA A 36 15.96 -4.37 -23.26
N GLU A 37 16.58 -3.24 -23.65
CA GLU A 37 17.91 -3.25 -24.27
C GLU A 37 19.04 -3.45 -23.25
N ALA A 38 18.72 -3.46 -21.94
CA ALA A 38 19.63 -3.76 -20.83
C ALA A 38 20.95 -2.96 -20.87
N GLY A 39 22.02 -3.49 -20.28
CA GLY A 39 23.35 -2.87 -20.25
C GLY A 39 24.14 -3.03 -21.55
N VAL A 40 25.45 -2.78 -21.51
CA VAL A 40 26.34 -2.79 -22.69
C VAL A 40 26.34 -4.12 -23.47
N GLU A 41 26.13 -5.24 -22.79
CA GLU A 41 26.03 -6.58 -23.40
C GLU A 41 24.61 -6.93 -23.88
N GLY A 42 23.64 -6.05 -23.63
CA GLY A 42 22.25 -6.24 -24.03
C GLY A 42 22.03 -6.09 -25.54
N PRO A 43 20.80 -6.36 -26.01
CA PRO A 43 20.50 -6.36 -27.44
C PRO A 43 20.38 -4.93 -28.00
N THR A 44 20.47 -4.82 -29.33
CA THR A 44 20.13 -3.59 -30.07
C THR A 44 18.82 -3.84 -30.84
N LEU A 45 17.71 -3.36 -30.31
CA LEU A 45 16.36 -3.61 -30.83
C LEU A 45 15.66 -2.34 -31.31
N SER A 46 15.88 -1.21 -30.64
CA SER A 46 15.15 0.04 -30.85
C SER A 46 16.04 1.26 -30.55
N PHE A 47 16.00 1.80 -29.33
CA PHE A 47 16.53 3.13 -29.01
C PHE A 47 18.04 3.20 -29.15
N ARG A 48 18.76 2.14 -28.75
CA ARG A 48 20.21 2.01 -28.93
C ARG A 48 20.62 2.13 -30.40
N GLY A 49 19.82 1.58 -31.32
CA GLY A 49 20.09 1.67 -32.76
C GLY A 49 19.73 3.01 -33.39
N LEU A 50 18.81 3.75 -32.78
CA LEU A 50 18.28 5.02 -33.29
C LEU A 50 19.07 6.23 -32.77
N ASP A 51 19.21 6.34 -31.46
CA ASP A 51 20.00 7.37 -30.79
C ASP A 51 20.36 6.92 -29.36
N ASP A 52 21.40 6.10 -29.28
CA ASP A 52 21.90 5.53 -28.03
C ASP A 52 22.29 6.61 -27.00
N ARG A 53 22.86 7.74 -27.46
CA ARG A 53 23.39 8.79 -26.58
C ARG A 53 22.32 9.78 -26.13
N GLY A 54 21.31 10.03 -26.96
CA GLY A 54 20.16 10.85 -26.58
C GLY A 54 19.20 10.13 -25.64
N PHE A 55 19.02 8.81 -25.79
CA PHE A 55 17.97 8.10 -25.06
C PHE A 55 18.38 7.57 -23.68
N TYR A 56 19.66 7.27 -23.46
CA TYR A 56 20.15 6.63 -22.24
C TYR A 56 21.15 7.49 -21.47
N CYS A 57 20.99 7.57 -20.16
CA CYS A 57 21.94 8.24 -19.29
C CYS A 57 23.32 7.57 -19.34
N ARG A 58 24.38 8.38 -19.39
CA ARG A 58 25.78 7.91 -19.40
C ARG A 58 26.47 8.13 -18.08
N VAL A 59 27.40 7.26 -17.73
CA VAL A 59 28.28 7.51 -16.58
C VAL A 59 29.10 8.77 -16.85
N ASN A 60 29.14 9.69 -15.88
CA ASN A 60 29.97 10.89 -15.96
C ASN A 60 31.47 10.55 -16.06
N ASP A 61 32.18 11.27 -16.92
CA ASP A 61 33.65 11.25 -16.98
C ASP A 61 34.23 11.66 -15.61
N GLY A 62 34.87 10.71 -14.90
CA GLY A 62 35.53 10.96 -13.63
C GLY A 62 35.14 10.02 -12.47
N VAL A 63 34.19 9.11 -12.66
CA VAL A 63 33.96 8.02 -11.70
C VAL A 63 35.07 6.98 -11.87
N SER A 64 36.05 7.00 -10.96
CA SER A 64 37.18 6.07 -10.98
C SER A 64 36.71 4.63 -10.73
N GLY A 65 36.86 3.75 -11.72
CA GLY A 65 36.63 2.31 -11.57
C GLY A 65 35.70 1.65 -12.60
N ALA A 66 35.06 2.42 -13.49
CA ALA A 66 34.29 1.82 -14.58
C ALA A 66 35.23 1.17 -15.62
N PRO A 67 35.01 -0.11 -16.02
CA PRO A 67 35.86 -0.80 -16.99
C PRO A 67 35.81 -0.18 -18.40
N TYR A 68 34.78 0.64 -18.68
CA TYR A 68 34.59 1.33 -19.94
C TYR A 68 34.34 2.83 -19.68
N GLN A 69 35.09 3.68 -20.39
CA GLN A 69 34.79 5.12 -20.51
C GLN A 69 33.69 5.25 -21.56
N ASP A 70 32.54 5.84 -21.22
CA ASP A 70 31.26 5.83 -21.98
C ASP A 70 30.44 4.53 -21.87
N THR A 71 29.81 4.32 -20.71
CA THR A 71 28.84 3.24 -20.45
C THR A 71 27.52 3.80 -19.90
N TYR A 72 26.47 2.97 -19.86
CA TYR A 72 25.19 3.34 -19.28
C TYR A 72 25.28 3.56 -17.77
N TRP A 73 24.63 4.62 -17.30
CA TRP A 73 24.40 4.82 -15.89
C TRP A 73 23.11 4.12 -15.48
N ASP A 74 23.21 3.19 -14.54
CA ASP A 74 22.10 2.36 -14.10
C ASP A 74 21.76 2.63 -12.63
N VAL A 75 20.62 3.28 -12.42
CA VAL A 75 20.00 3.44 -11.09
C VAL A 75 18.74 2.58 -10.95
N THR A 76 18.42 1.79 -11.96
CA THR A 76 17.23 0.93 -12.01
C THR A 76 17.55 -0.52 -11.62
N GLY A 77 18.83 -0.91 -11.73
CA GLY A 77 19.28 -2.29 -11.59
C GLY A 77 19.03 -3.16 -12.82
N CYS A 78 18.52 -2.57 -13.91
CA CYS A 78 18.14 -3.26 -15.14
C CYS A 78 19.13 -3.05 -16.30
N GLY A 79 20.29 -2.44 -16.03
CA GLY A 79 21.42 -2.25 -16.94
C GLY A 79 21.45 -0.90 -17.67
N ASN A 80 20.35 -0.17 -17.76
CA ASN A 80 20.29 1.19 -18.30
C ASN A 80 19.27 2.07 -17.55
N THR A 81 19.38 3.38 -17.74
CA THR A 81 18.39 4.37 -17.30
C THR A 81 18.01 5.25 -18.49
N VAL A 82 16.72 5.45 -18.74
CA VAL A 82 16.21 6.37 -19.77
C VAL A 82 16.45 7.81 -19.34
N ASP A 83 16.98 8.63 -20.24
CA ASP A 83 17.25 10.05 -19.98
C ASP A 83 15.99 10.90 -20.16
N ALA A 84 15.18 11.01 -19.11
CA ALA A 84 13.98 11.86 -19.10
C ALA A 84 14.29 13.39 -19.17
N SER A 85 15.57 13.78 -19.19
CA SER A 85 15.99 15.16 -19.45
C SER A 85 16.24 15.46 -20.92
N ASP A 86 16.44 14.42 -21.75
CA ASP A 86 16.50 14.57 -23.20
C ASP A 86 15.12 14.94 -23.78
N PRO A 87 15.00 15.97 -24.64
CA PRO A 87 13.70 16.40 -25.17
C PRO A 87 12.92 15.33 -25.94
N PHE A 88 13.60 14.40 -26.62
CA PHE A 88 12.93 13.37 -27.42
C PHE A 88 12.48 12.19 -26.56
N ALA A 89 13.30 11.77 -25.60
CA ALA A 89 12.88 10.78 -24.60
C ALA A 89 11.72 11.31 -23.74
N LEU A 90 11.82 12.54 -23.25
CA LEU A 90 10.73 13.21 -22.51
C LEU A 90 9.45 13.29 -23.34
N ARG A 91 9.56 13.71 -24.62
CA ARG A 91 8.41 13.76 -25.51
C ARG A 91 7.78 12.38 -25.71
N LEU A 92 8.57 11.34 -25.92
CA LEU A 92 8.06 9.98 -26.08
C LEU A 92 7.26 9.54 -24.85
N ILE A 93 7.78 9.79 -23.64
CA ILE A 93 7.08 9.47 -22.39
C ILE A 93 5.74 10.21 -22.34
N LEU A 94 5.73 11.52 -22.59
CA LEU A 94 4.51 12.34 -22.56
C LEU A 94 3.50 11.93 -23.64
N ASP A 95 3.94 11.66 -24.87
CA ASP A 95 3.08 11.22 -25.96
C ASP A 95 2.49 9.83 -25.67
N SER A 96 3.28 8.92 -25.08
CA SER A 96 2.79 7.61 -24.63
C SER A 96 1.74 7.74 -23.52
N LEU A 97 1.99 8.55 -22.50
CA LEU A 97 1.02 8.81 -21.43
C LEU A 97 -0.29 9.39 -21.99
N ARG A 98 -0.20 10.40 -22.87
CA ARG A 98 -1.39 10.98 -23.51
C ARG A 98 -2.12 9.96 -24.38
N TYR A 99 -1.41 9.10 -25.09
CA TYR A 99 -2.01 8.02 -25.87
C TYR A 99 -2.81 7.06 -24.97
N TRP A 100 -2.23 6.59 -23.86
CA TRP A 100 -2.94 5.72 -22.93
C TRP A 100 -4.19 6.37 -22.33
N VAL A 101 -4.14 7.67 -22.03
CA VAL A 101 -5.31 8.39 -21.51
C VAL A 101 -6.37 8.62 -22.61
N THR A 102 -5.99 9.23 -23.72
CA THR A 102 -6.96 9.71 -24.72
C THR A 102 -7.44 8.64 -25.70
N GLU A 103 -6.57 7.70 -26.06
CA GLU A 103 -6.91 6.65 -27.03
C GLU A 103 -7.33 5.36 -26.35
N MET A 104 -6.70 5.01 -25.22
CA MET A 104 -6.95 3.76 -24.50
C MET A 104 -7.83 3.94 -23.25
N HIS A 105 -8.19 5.19 -22.91
CA HIS A 105 -9.09 5.55 -21.80
C HIS A 105 -8.61 5.08 -20.42
N VAL A 106 -7.29 5.09 -20.19
CA VAL A 106 -6.69 4.81 -18.88
C VAL A 106 -6.93 5.99 -17.93
N ASP A 107 -7.27 5.70 -16.67
CA ASP A 107 -7.66 6.70 -15.65
C ASP A 107 -6.48 7.19 -14.78
N GLY A 108 -5.32 6.54 -14.90
CA GLY A 108 -4.11 6.90 -14.18
C GLY A 108 -2.98 5.90 -14.34
N PHE A 109 -1.87 6.20 -13.68
CA PHE A 109 -0.62 5.45 -13.79
C PHE A 109 0.01 5.23 -12.41
N ARG A 110 0.60 4.05 -12.21
CA ARG A 110 1.62 3.79 -11.19
C ARG A 110 2.97 3.72 -11.89
N PHE A 111 3.87 4.64 -11.56
CA PHE A 111 5.19 4.71 -12.15
C PHE A 111 6.16 3.87 -11.34
N ASP A 112 6.71 2.87 -12.00
CA ASP A 112 7.80 2.04 -11.50
C ASP A 112 9.09 2.86 -11.33
N LEU A 113 9.80 2.63 -10.23
CA LEU A 113 11.05 3.29 -9.85
C LEU A 113 11.09 4.79 -10.19
N MET A 114 10.07 5.55 -9.78
CA MET A 114 9.82 6.89 -10.29
C MET A 114 10.99 7.86 -10.02
N SER A 115 11.76 7.65 -8.94
CA SER A 115 12.94 8.46 -8.64
C SER A 115 13.98 8.45 -9.76
N ALA A 116 14.13 7.35 -10.49
CA ALA A 116 15.07 7.25 -11.60
C ALA A 116 14.75 8.28 -12.71
N LEU A 117 13.47 8.53 -12.96
CA LEU A 117 12.98 9.48 -13.96
C LEU A 117 13.04 10.94 -13.51
N THR A 118 13.26 11.19 -12.21
CA THR A 118 13.42 12.56 -11.68
C THR A 118 14.86 13.05 -11.75
N ARG A 119 15.79 12.24 -12.25
CA ARG A 119 17.21 12.54 -12.22
C ARG A 119 17.58 13.56 -13.29
N VAL A 120 18.22 14.64 -12.85
CA VAL A 120 18.83 15.67 -13.70
C VAL A 120 20.30 15.77 -13.30
N HIS A 121 21.21 15.66 -14.27
CA HIS A 121 22.66 15.66 -14.01
C HIS A 121 23.07 14.69 -12.88
N HIS A 122 22.50 13.49 -12.91
CA HIS A 122 22.75 12.41 -11.95
C HIS A 122 22.24 12.62 -10.52
N ARG A 123 21.42 13.64 -10.28
CA ARG A 123 20.83 13.93 -8.98
C ARG A 123 19.32 13.89 -9.08
N VAL A 124 18.66 13.33 -8.07
CA VAL A 124 17.22 13.45 -7.92
C VAL A 124 16.84 14.93 -7.84
N ASP A 125 15.90 15.36 -8.68
CA ASP A 125 15.35 16.72 -8.67
C ASP A 125 13.83 16.68 -8.83
N MET A 126 13.09 17.05 -7.77
CA MET A 126 11.63 17.11 -7.81
C MET A 126 11.08 18.29 -8.63
N GLY A 127 11.96 19.19 -9.09
CA GLY A 127 11.68 20.21 -10.11
C GLY A 127 12.04 19.78 -11.53
N CYS A 128 12.32 18.50 -11.78
CA CYS A 128 12.74 18.00 -13.10
C CYS A 128 11.72 18.25 -14.22
N HIS A 129 12.21 18.19 -15.46
CA HIS A 129 11.43 18.43 -16.66
C HIS A 129 10.17 17.55 -16.76
N LEU A 130 10.26 16.27 -16.40
CA LEU A 130 9.15 15.33 -16.48
C LEU A 130 7.99 15.72 -15.55
N LEU A 131 8.26 15.95 -14.27
CA LEU A 131 7.24 16.31 -13.29
C LEU A 131 6.57 17.64 -13.66
N MET A 132 7.37 18.64 -14.07
CA MET A 132 6.86 19.92 -14.54
C MET A 132 5.98 19.77 -15.77
N ALA A 133 6.43 19.00 -16.76
CA ALA A 133 5.69 18.78 -17.99
C ALA A 133 4.35 18.07 -17.75
N ILE A 134 4.31 17.03 -16.91
CA ILE A 134 3.08 16.34 -16.51
C ILE A 134 2.16 17.30 -15.73
N GLY A 135 2.71 18.05 -14.77
CA GLY A 135 1.92 18.94 -13.89
C GLY A 135 1.19 20.07 -14.62
N GLN A 136 1.75 20.57 -15.72
CA GLN A 136 1.12 21.59 -16.56
C GLN A 136 0.31 21.03 -17.74
N ASP A 137 0.46 19.75 -18.07
CA ASP A 137 -0.17 19.17 -19.26
C ASP A 137 -1.70 19.18 -19.15
N PRO A 138 -2.44 19.66 -20.17
CA PRO A 138 -3.89 19.81 -20.10
C PRO A 138 -4.66 18.49 -20.00
N ILE A 139 -4.04 17.35 -20.33
CA ILE A 139 -4.64 16.01 -20.22
C ILE A 139 -4.13 15.34 -18.95
N LEU A 140 -2.81 15.25 -18.78
CA LEU A 140 -2.19 14.40 -17.74
C LEU A 140 -2.37 14.95 -16.33
N ARG A 141 -2.54 16.26 -16.14
CA ARG A 141 -2.78 16.85 -14.80
C ARG A 141 -4.10 16.42 -14.14
N HIS A 142 -4.97 15.74 -14.88
CA HIS A 142 -6.30 15.33 -14.43
C HIS A 142 -6.42 13.82 -14.16
N VAL A 143 -5.38 13.02 -14.44
CA VAL A 143 -5.38 11.59 -14.14
C VAL A 143 -4.72 11.29 -12.79
N LYS A 144 -4.88 10.06 -12.30
CA LYS A 144 -4.21 9.64 -11.05
C LYS A 144 -2.74 9.34 -11.33
N LEU A 145 -1.86 9.90 -10.51
CA LEU A 145 -0.41 9.74 -10.64
C LEU A 145 0.12 9.14 -9.34
N ILE A 146 0.50 7.87 -9.40
CA ILE A 146 1.04 7.10 -8.27
C ILE A 146 2.53 6.88 -8.54
N ALA A 147 3.40 7.25 -7.60
CA ALA A 147 4.83 6.97 -7.67
C ALA A 147 5.18 5.74 -6.82
N GLU A 148 6.09 4.92 -7.33
CA GLU A 148 7.06 4.22 -6.50
C GLU A 148 8.20 5.20 -6.18
N PRO A 149 8.24 5.80 -4.98
CA PRO A 149 9.09 6.95 -4.69
C PRO A 149 10.53 6.53 -4.32
N TRP A 150 11.08 5.57 -5.04
CA TRP A 150 12.47 5.15 -4.93
C TRP A 150 13.03 4.67 -6.27
N ASP A 151 14.34 4.46 -6.33
CA ASP A 151 15.03 3.68 -7.36
C ASP A 151 16.05 2.75 -6.69
N ALA A 152 16.79 1.95 -7.45
CA ALA A 152 17.71 0.95 -6.92
C ALA A 152 19.02 1.54 -6.34
N SER A 153 19.18 2.87 -6.35
CA SER A 153 20.38 3.53 -5.82
C SER A 153 20.18 4.09 -4.41
N MET A 154 21.29 4.39 -3.72
CA MET A 154 21.25 4.85 -2.33
C MET A 154 20.56 6.21 -2.14
N ASP A 155 20.71 7.14 -3.09
CA ASP A 155 20.10 8.48 -3.00
C ASP A 155 18.70 8.53 -3.65
N GLY A 156 18.22 7.39 -4.13
CA GLY A 156 16.93 7.22 -4.81
C GLY A 156 15.72 7.18 -3.89
N TYR A 157 15.87 6.87 -2.60
CA TYR A 157 14.75 6.80 -1.67
C TYR A 157 14.18 8.19 -1.34
N ARG A 158 12.94 8.45 -1.76
CA ARG A 158 12.30 9.78 -1.80
C ARG A 158 10.85 9.76 -1.30
N VAL A 159 10.51 8.79 -0.46
CA VAL A 159 9.17 8.71 0.16
C VAL A 159 8.83 10.02 0.86
N GLY A 160 7.69 10.60 0.50
CA GLY A 160 7.21 11.88 1.03
C GLY A 160 7.77 13.10 0.30
N GLU A 161 8.64 12.95 -0.70
CA GLU A 161 9.24 14.11 -1.39
C GLU A 161 8.54 14.47 -2.72
N PHE A 162 7.60 13.65 -3.23
CA PHE A 162 6.91 13.93 -4.49
C PHE A 162 5.88 15.05 -4.34
N PRO A 163 5.82 16.03 -5.26
CA PRO A 163 4.93 17.16 -5.15
C PRO A 163 3.45 16.78 -5.42
N PRO A 164 2.47 17.54 -4.92
CA PRO A 164 1.08 17.42 -5.41
C PRO A 164 1.02 17.57 -6.94
N PRO A 165 0.17 16.80 -7.65
CA PRO A 165 -0.89 15.91 -7.15
C PRO A 165 -0.46 14.45 -6.99
N TRP A 166 0.84 14.15 -6.96
CA TRP A 166 1.33 12.78 -6.86
C TRP A 166 0.96 12.14 -5.52
N VAL A 167 0.58 10.87 -5.59
CA VAL A 167 0.41 9.99 -4.43
C VAL A 167 1.47 8.91 -4.49
N GLU A 168 1.82 8.32 -3.36
CA GLU A 168 3.02 7.50 -3.24
C GLU A 168 2.70 6.15 -2.62
N TRP A 169 3.33 5.09 -3.13
CA TRP A 169 3.46 3.83 -2.38
C TRP A 169 4.18 4.10 -1.05
N ASN A 170 3.53 3.71 0.05
CA ASN A 170 4.08 3.89 1.40
C ASN A 170 4.68 2.58 1.93
N ASP A 171 5.96 2.35 1.64
CA ASP A 171 6.68 1.20 2.16
C ASP A 171 6.89 1.25 3.68
N GLN A 172 6.95 2.45 4.27
CA GLN A 172 7.00 2.59 5.72
C GLN A 172 5.71 2.11 6.40
N TYR A 173 4.55 2.27 5.76
CA TYR A 173 3.30 1.66 6.20
C TYR A 173 3.39 0.13 6.14
N ARG A 174 3.81 -0.41 4.98
CA ARG A 174 3.98 -1.87 4.79
C ARG A 174 4.83 -2.46 5.89
N ASP A 175 6.00 -1.88 6.09
CA ASP A 175 7.04 -2.34 6.97
C ASP A 175 6.64 -2.28 8.45
N GLU A 176 6.08 -1.15 8.88
CA GLU A 176 5.63 -0.97 10.26
C GLU A 176 4.43 -1.88 10.59
N ILE A 177 3.46 -2.02 9.68
CA ILE A 177 2.29 -2.88 9.94
C ILE A 177 2.68 -4.36 9.94
N ARG A 178 3.61 -4.78 9.08
CA ARG A 178 4.21 -6.12 9.14
C ARG A 178 4.88 -6.35 10.50
N ASP A 179 5.75 -5.44 10.91
CA ASP A 179 6.47 -5.51 12.19
C ASP A 179 5.52 -5.51 13.39
N PHE A 180 4.49 -4.70 13.37
CA PHE A 180 3.49 -4.66 14.43
C PHE A 180 2.81 -6.02 14.63
N TRP A 181 2.35 -6.66 13.56
CA TRP A 181 1.65 -7.95 13.65
C TRP A 181 2.56 -9.14 13.97
N ARG A 182 3.85 -9.07 13.62
CA ARG A 182 4.87 -10.02 14.11
C ARG A 182 5.48 -9.63 15.46
N ASN A 183 4.98 -8.58 16.11
CA ASN A 183 5.42 -8.11 17.43
C ASN A 183 6.92 -7.70 17.48
N HIS A 184 7.39 -7.07 16.40
CA HIS A 184 8.73 -6.49 16.24
C HIS A 184 8.71 -4.97 15.98
N SER A 185 7.54 -4.32 16.05
CA SER A 185 7.43 -2.87 15.93
C SER A 185 8.22 -2.17 17.03
N PRO A 186 8.92 -1.05 16.73
CA PRO A 186 9.67 -0.28 17.72
C PRO A 186 8.77 0.43 18.74
N GLY A 187 7.46 0.52 18.49
CA GLY A 187 6.49 1.09 19.44
C GLY A 187 5.19 1.55 18.79
N ILE A 188 4.15 1.69 19.62
CA ILE A 188 2.78 1.95 19.15
C ILE A 188 2.60 3.32 18.47
N ARG A 189 3.51 4.28 18.72
CA ARG A 189 3.47 5.61 18.11
C ARG A 189 3.59 5.54 16.58
N SER A 190 4.54 4.74 16.07
CA SER A 190 4.74 4.61 14.61
C SER A 190 3.51 3.97 13.97
N VAL A 191 2.97 2.92 14.60
CA VAL A 191 1.72 2.27 14.20
C VAL A 191 0.57 3.27 14.13
N ALA A 192 0.33 4.07 15.17
CA ALA A 192 -0.72 5.09 15.18
C ALA A 192 -0.54 6.12 14.05
N THR A 193 0.69 6.56 13.79
CA THR A 193 1.01 7.44 12.66
C THR A 193 0.63 6.82 11.32
N ARG A 194 0.98 5.54 11.09
CA ARG A 194 0.61 4.80 9.87
C ARG A 194 -0.90 4.65 9.71
N LEU A 195 -1.60 4.26 10.78
CA LEU A 195 -3.07 4.13 10.80
C LEU A 195 -3.78 5.45 10.51
N ALA A 196 -3.22 6.58 10.95
CA ALA A 196 -3.78 7.92 10.74
C ALA A 196 -3.50 8.54 9.37
N GLY A 197 -2.81 7.83 8.48
CA GLY A 197 -2.51 8.29 7.11
C GLY A 197 -1.13 8.90 6.93
N SER A 198 -0.19 8.60 7.84
CA SER A 198 1.24 8.95 7.73
C SER A 198 1.48 10.46 7.56
N SER A 199 0.92 11.25 8.47
CA SER A 199 1.02 12.71 8.43
C SER A 199 2.45 13.23 8.49
N ASP A 200 3.37 12.48 9.11
CA ASP A 200 4.80 12.80 9.14
C ASP A 200 5.47 12.77 7.76
N LEU A 201 4.85 12.13 6.76
CA LEU A 201 5.33 12.11 5.38
C LEU A 201 4.64 13.17 4.50
N TYR A 202 3.35 13.43 4.73
CA TYR A 202 2.49 14.09 3.73
C TYR A 202 1.73 15.33 4.22
N LEU A 203 1.83 15.71 5.50
CA LEU A 203 1.05 16.84 6.05
C LEU A 203 1.56 18.21 5.60
N ASP A 204 2.88 18.37 5.49
CA ASP A 204 3.54 19.69 5.50
C ASP A 204 3.62 20.38 4.12
N ASP A 205 3.18 19.74 3.04
CA ASP A 205 3.31 20.25 1.66
C ASP A 205 1.97 20.45 0.92
N GLY A 206 0.86 20.44 1.65
CA GLY A 206 -0.48 20.66 1.12
C GLY A 206 -1.18 19.40 0.59
N ARG A 207 -0.55 18.23 0.72
CA ARG A 207 -1.21 16.95 0.49
C ARG A 207 -2.18 16.57 1.61
N SER A 208 -2.95 15.54 1.32
CA SER A 208 -4.00 14.99 2.17
C SER A 208 -3.68 13.52 2.47
N PRO A 209 -4.36 12.87 3.44
CA PRO A 209 -4.07 11.48 3.79
C PRO A 209 -4.10 10.51 2.60
N TYR A 210 -4.90 10.79 1.57
CA TYR A 210 -4.96 9.97 0.36
C TYR A 210 -3.68 9.97 -0.47
N ALA A 211 -2.70 10.83 -0.16
CA ALA A 211 -1.37 10.77 -0.75
C ALA A 211 -0.60 9.51 -0.36
N SER A 212 -0.99 8.86 0.73
CA SER A 212 -0.46 7.57 1.15
C SER A 212 -1.22 6.42 0.48
N VAL A 213 -0.59 5.71 -0.44
CA VAL A 213 -1.04 4.39 -0.89
C VAL A 213 -0.50 3.36 0.11
N ASN A 214 -1.36 2.94 1.02
CA ASN A 214 -1.05 1.95 2.04
C ASN A 214 -1.15 0.55 1.43
N PHE A 215 -0.19 -0.31 1.73
CA PHE A 215 -0.22 -1.71 1.32
C PHE A 215 0.54 -2.57 2.33
N VAL A 216 0.16 -3.84 2.47
CA VAL A 216 0.90 -4.81 3.30
C VAL A 216 1.69 -5.76 2.41
N THR A 217 1.26 -5.95 1.17
CA THR A 217 1.85 -6.83 0.15
C THR A 217 1.72 -6.13 -1.20
N ALA A 218 2.58 -6.52 -2.14
CA ALA A 218 2.54 -6.09 -3.53
C ALA A 218 2.91 -7.28 -4.41
N HIS A 219 3.14 -7.05 -5.70
CA HIS A 219 3.77 -8.07 -6.54
C HIS A 219 5.23 -8.35 -6.11
N ASP A 220 5.92 -7.35 -5.56
CA ASP A 220 7.23 -7.52 -4.93
C ASP A 220 7.12 -8.14 -3.54
N GLY A 221 7.89 -9.19 -3.30
CA GLY A 221 7.93 -9.88 -2.02
C GLY A 221 6.89 -11.00 -1.90
N PHE A 222 6.57 -11.32 -0.66
CA PHE A 222 5.59 -12.34 -0.34
C PHE A 222 4.15 -11.89 -0.62
N THR A 223 3.33 -12.85 -1.02
CA THR A 223 1.86 -12.81 -0.85
C THR A 223 1.49 -12.74 0.63
N LEU A 224 0.24 -12.41 0.96
CA LEU A 224 -0.18 -12.33 2.36
C LEU A 224 -0.13 -13.70 3.06
N ARG A 225 -0.44 -14.79 2.35
CA ARG A 225 -0.32 -16.15 2.88
C ARG A 225 1.13 -16.51 3.14
N ASP A 226 2.03 -16.15 2.23
CA ASP A 226 3.45 -16.49 2.38
C ASP A 226 4.11 -15.67 3.48
N LEU A 227 3.69 -14.41 3.66
CA LEU A 227 4.13 -13.52 4.73
C LEU A 227 3.89 -14.11 6.13
N VAL A 228 2.86 -14.94 6.30
CA VAL A 228 2.53 -15.64 7.55
C VAL A 228 2.94 -17.12 7.54
N SER A 229 3.59 -17.59 6.47
CA SER A 229 3.94 -19.01 6.30
C SER A 229 5.43 -19.27 6.13
N TYR A 230 6.22 -18.26 5.77
CA TYR A 230 7.64 -18.41 5.46
C TYR A 230 8.48 -17.35 6.18
N GLU A 231 9.62 -17.75 6.74
CA GLU A 231 10.67 -16.86 7.25
C GLU A 231 11.74 -16.59 6.18
N GLN A 232 11.99 -17.56 5.31
CA GLN A 232 13.00 -17.47 4.26
C GLN A 232 12.32 -17.45 2.89
N LYS A 233 12.99 -16.81 1.93
CA LYS A 233 12.58 -16.87 0.53
C LYS A 233 12.99 -18.21 -0.09
N HIS A 234 12.12 -18.75 -0.95
CA HIS A 234 12.28 -20.00 -1.70
C HIS A 234 12.13 -19.70 -3.19
N ASN A 235 13.11 -18.97 -3.73
CA ASN A 235 13.16 -18.47 -5.10
C ASN A 235 13.94 -19.43 -6.03
N GLU A 236 14.23 -20.68 -5.62
CA GLU A 236 15.05 -21.63 -6.38
C GLU A 236 14.52 -21.84 -7.82
N ALA A 237 13.21 -21.79 -8.00
CA ALA A 237 12.56 -21.92 -9.29
C ALA A 237 12.94 -20.81 -10.30
N ASN A 238 13.47 -19.68 -9.83
CA ASN A 238 13.94 -18.58 -10.68
C ASN A 238 15.31 -18.89 -11.34
N GLY A 239 16.05 -19.89 -10.85
CA GLY A 239 17.32 -20.32 -11.44
C GLY A 239 18.54 -19.48 -11.05
N GLU A 240 18.44 -18.65 -10.01
CA GLU A 240 19.52 -17.76 -9.54
C GLU A 240 20.16 -18.22 -8.22
N ASP A 241 20.01 -19.51 -7.89
CA ASP A 241 20.47 -20.11 -6.63
C ASP A 241 19.92 -19.41 -5.38
N ASN A 242 18.64 -19.00 -5.43
CA ASN A 242 17.93 -18.28 -4.38
C ASN A 242 18.58 -16.93 -3.98
N ARG A 243 19.40 -16.34 -4.86
CA ARG A 243 20.08 -15.06 -4.59
C ARG A 243 19.17 -13.85 -4.84
N ASP A 244 18.23 -13.97 -5.76
CA ASP A 244 17.30 -12.92 -6.14
C ASP A 244 16.20 -12.70 -5.08
N GLY A 245 15.51 -11.55 -5.16
CA GLY A 245 14.49 -11.15 -4.19
C GLY A 245 15.06 -10.61 -2.87
N SER A 246 14.22 -9.92 -2.09
CA SER A 246 14.63 -9.31 -0.82
C SER A 246 14.85 -10.35 0.28
N ASP A 247 15.88 -10.18 1.10
CA ASP A 247 16.08 -10.98 2.33
C ASP A 247 15.34 -10.37 3.55
N ASN A 248 14.77 -9.17 3.42
CA ASN A 248 14.09 -8.47 4.50
C ASN A 248 12.57 -8.45 4.31
N ASN A 249 11.94 -9.63 4.38
CA ASN A 249 10.50 -9.75 4.14
C ASN A 249 9.61 -9.25 5.28
N ARG A 250 10.17 -9.15 6.49
CA ARG A 250 9.42 -8.88 7.72
C ARG A 250 8.24 -9.84 7.92
N SER A 251 8.44 -11.12 7.61
CA SER A 251 7.47 -12.19 7.74
C SER A 251 7.58 -12.89 9.10
N TRP A 252 6.65 -13.83 9.36
CA TRP A 252 6.76 -14.78 10.47
C TRP A 252 6.00 -16.06 10.15
N ASN A 253 6.69 -17.20 10.11
CA ASN A 253 6.11 -18.51 9.77
C ASN A 253 5.32 -19.18 10.91
N HIS A 254 5.32 -18.56 12.09
CA HIS A 254 4.68 -19.04 13.32
C HIS A 254 5.21 -20.39 13.86
N GLY A 255 6.44 -20.76 13.49
CA GLY A 255 7.19 -21.90 14.01
C GLY A 255 7.38 -23.06 13.04
N VAL A 256 6.68 -23.06 11.88
CA VAL A 256 6.81 -24.08 10.84
C VAL A 256 7.02 -23.38 9.51
N GLU A 257 8.08 -23.70 8.77
CA GLU A 257 8.33 -23.13 7.45
C GLU A 257 7.41 -23.76 6.39
N GLY A 258 6.73 -22.93 5.62
CA GLY A 258 5.85 -23.33 4.54
C GLY A 258 4.49 -23.87 4.97
N GLU A 259 3.81 -24.54 4.03
CA GLU A 259 2.48 -25.11 4.22
C GLU A 259 2.43 -26.18 5.32
N THR A 260 1.27 -26.31 5.97
CA THR A 260 1.08 -27.23 7.11
C THR A 260 -0.35 -27.73 7.20
N ASP A 261 -0.53 -28.92 7.78
CA ASP A 261 -1.85 -29.49 8.11
C ASP A 261 -2.26 -29.23 9.58
N ASP A 262 -1.43 -28.55 10.39
CA ASP A 262 -1.76 -28.25 11.78
C ASP A 262 -2.92 -27.24 11.86
N PRO A 263 -4.12 -27.65 12.32
CA PRO A 263 -5.29 -26.77 12.34
C PRO A 263 -5.13 -25.59 13.30
N VAL A 264 -4.33 -25.73 14.35
CA VAL A 264 -4.07 -24.65 15.32
C VAL A 264 -3.20 -23.59 14.66
N LEU A 265 -2.17 -24.00 13.92
CA LEU A 265 -1.28 -23.08 13.21
C LEU A 265 -1.99 -22.37 12.07
N LEU A 266 -2.76 -23.11 11.26
CA LEU A 266 -3.58 -22.55 10.18
C LEU A 266 -4.56 -21.49 10.70
N THR A 267 -5.19 -21.73 11.85
CA THR A 267 -6.08 -20.75 12.49
C THR A 267 -5.34 -19.46 12.87
N VAL A 268 -4.09 -19.56 13.35
CA VAL A 268 -3.27 -18.38 13.69
C VAL A 268 -2.88 -17.60 12.44
N ARG A 269 -2.43 -18.30 11.38
CA ARG A 269 -2.03 -17.70 10.10
C ARG A 269 -3.18 -16.97 9.41
N ARG A 270 -4.33 -17.63 9.27
CA ARG A 270 -5.55 -17.01 8.72
C ARG A 270 -5.99 -15.79 9.52
N ARG A 271 -5.90 -15.86 10.86
CA ARG A 271 -6.17 -14.69 11.70
C ARG A 271 -5.17 -13.55 11.47
N GLN A 272 -3.87 -13.82 11.34
CA GLN A 272 -2.89 -12.77 11.05
C GLN A 272 -3.14 -12.12 9.69
N ALA A 273 -3.42 -12.92 8.66
CA ALA A 273 -3.81 -12.40 7.35
C ALA A 273 -5.08 -11.54 7.45
N ALA A 274 -6.13 -12.02 8.12
CA ALA A 274 -7.36 -11.24 8.35
C ALA A 274 -7.11 -9.95 9.14
N ASN A 275 -6.22 -9.98 10.13
CA ASN A 275 -5.84 -8.80 10.91
C ASN A 275 -5.17 -7.75 10.02
N MET A 276 -4.16 -8.14 9.24
CA MET A 276 -3.46 -7.25 8.32
C MET A 276 -4.42 -6.66 7.26
N MET A 277 -5.33 -7.46 6.72
CA MET A 277 -6.36 -6.98 5.78
C MET A 277 -7.33 -6.00 6.43
N ALA A 278 -7.81 -6.28 7.64
CA ALA A 278 -8.68 -5.36 8.38
C ALA A 278 -7.95 -4.05 8.71
N THR A 279 -6.71 -4.11 9.19
CA THR A 279 -5.86 -2.94 9.45
C THR A 279 -5.67 -2.11 8.19
N LEU A 280 -5.32 -2.74 7.07
CA LEU A 280 -5.16 -2.07 5.78
C LEU A 280 -6.44 -1.35 5.34
N CYS A 281 -7.57 -2.05 5.33
CA CYS A 281 -8.83 -1.51 4.86
C CYS A 281 -9.40 -0.39 5.75
N LEU A 282 -9.03 -0.36 7.04
CA LEU A 282 -9.57 0.60 8.02
C LEU A 282 -8.60 1.75 8.35
N SER A 283 -7.36 1.68 7.86
CA SER A 283 -6.41 2.79 7.99
C SER A 283 -6.80 3.97 7.10
N ASN A 284 -6.44 5.18 7.52
CA ASN A 284 -6.62 6.37 6.71
C ASN A 284 -5.59 6.39 5.56
N GLY A 285 -5.98 6.87 4.38
CA GLY A 285 -5.20 6.77 3.14
C GLY A 285 -5.88 5.92 2.06
N VAL A 286 -5.14 5.47 1.05
CA VAL A 286 -5.66 4.63 -0.05
C VAL A 286 -5.17 3.19 0.15
N PRO A 287 -6.02 2.22 0.49
CA PRO A 287 -5.60 0.83 0.62
C PRO A 287 -5.40 0.18 -0.77
N MET A 288 -4.24 -0.43 -0.99
CA MET A 288 -3.95 -1.29 -2.14
C MET A 288 -3.89 -2.75 -1.71
N ILE A 289 -4.66 -3.61 -2.38
CA ILE A 289 -4.73 -5.05 -2.11
C ILE A 289 -4.12 -5.81 -3.29
N THR A 290 -3.20 -6.72 -3.02
CA THR A 290 -2.64 -7.63 -4.02
C THR A 290 -3.69 -8.69 -4.40
N ALA A 291 -3.93 -8.88 -5.69
CA ALA A 291 -4.95 -9.81 -6.16
C ALA A 291 -4.69 -11.23 -5.65
N GLY A 292 -5.72 -11.84 -5.04
CA GLY A 292 -5.67 -13.19 -4.49
C GLY A 292 -5.32 -13.26 -3.01
N ASP A 293 -4.77 -12.20 -2.41
CA ASP A 293 -4.48 -12.18 -0.97
C ASP A 293 -5.76 -12.29 -0.13
N GLU A 294 -6.88 -11.77 -0.63
CA GLU A 294 -8.17 -11.89 0.01
C GLU A 294 -8.67 -13.35 0.09
N ARG A 295 -8.03 -14.28 -0.62
CA ARG A 295 -8.35 -15.71 -0.62
C ARG A 295 -7.17 -16.60 -0.22
N GLY A 296 -6.04 -16.03 0.18
CA GLY A 296 -4.85 -16.80 0.55
C GLY A 296 -4.09 -17.37 -0.64
N ARG A 297 -3.93 -16.59 -1.73
CA ARG A 297 -2.96 -16.89 -2.80
C ARG A 297 -1.57 -17.09 -2.20
N THR A 298 -0.84 -18.08 -2.70
CA THR A 298 0.55 -18.39 -2.31
C THR A 298 1.41 -18.50 -3.57
N GLN A 299 2.67 -18.11 -3.42
CA GLN A 299 3.77 -18.32 -4.38
C GLN A 299 4.73 -19.42 -3.87
N GLY A 300 4.31 -20.23 -2.90
CA GLY A 300 5.12 -21.32 -2.33
C GLY A 300 6.37 -20.84 -1.59
N GLY A 301 6.37 -19.61 -1.08
CA GLY A 301 7.56 -18.98 -0.49
C GLY A 301 8.49 -18.32 -1.52
N ASN A 302 8.13 -18.28 -2.80
CA ASN A 302 8.83 -17.44 -3.76
C ASN A 302 8.41 -15.96 -3.55
N ASN A 303 9.35 -15.10 -3.17
CA ASN A 303 9.12 -13.69 -2.89
C ASN A 303 9.49 -12.77 -4.07
N ASN A 304 9.81 -13.35 -5.22
CA ASN A 304 10.25 -12.65 -6.42
C ASN A 304 9.84 -13.44 -7.67
N ALA A 305 8.55 -13.74 -7.82
CA ALA A 305 8.04 -14.63 -8.86
C ALA A 305 8.00 -13.98 -10.27
N TYR A 306 8.93 -13.06 -10.57
CA TYR A 306 8.94 -12.24 -11.79
C TYR A 306 9.07 -13.06 -13.08
N ALA A 307 9.76 -14.20 -13.01
CA ALA A 307 10.02 -15.11 -14.14
C ALA A 307 9.10 -16.34 -14.14
N GLN A 308 8.06 -16.38 -13.31
CA GLN A 308 7.19 -17.55 -13.15
C GLN A 308 5.84 -17.33 -13.84
N ASP A 309 5.73 -17.72 -15.11
CA ASP A 309 4.48 -17.77 -15.89
C ASP A 309 3.79 -19.15 -15.72
N ASN A 310 3.42 -19.49 -14.47
CA ASN A 310 2.89 -20.81 -14.09
C ASN A 310 2.08 -20.77 -12.78
N GLU A 311 1.69 -21.93 -12.25
CA GLU A 311 0.88 -22.08 -11.04
C GLU A 311 1.45 -21.39 -9.79
N THR A 312 2.75 -21.09 -9.76
CA THR A 312 3.37 -20.30 -8.70
C THR A 312 2.77 -18.90 -8.63
N SER A 313 2.52 -18.25 -9.77
CA SER A 313 2.03 -16.87 -9.81
C SER A 313 0.52 -16.77 -10.10
N TRP A 314 -0.12 -17.83 -10.62
CA TRP A 314 -1.54 -17.83 -10.95
C TRP A 314 -2.45 -17.66 -9.74
N VAL A 315 -3.55 -16.91 -9.93
CA VAL A 315 -4.60 -16.83 -8.93
C VAL A 315 -5.45 -18.10 -9.03
N ASP A 316 -5.39 -18.95 -8.01
CA ASP A 316 -6.25 -20.12 -7.92
C ASP A 316 -7.66 -19.75 -7.43
N TRP A 317 -8.65 -19.98 -8.28
CA TRP A 317 -10.06 -19.68 -7.99
C TRP A 317 -10.84 -20.86 -7.39
N ARG A 318 -10.21 -22.04 -7.25
CA ARG A 318 -10.86 -23.21 -6.65
C ARG A 318 -11.18 -22.96 -5.17
N PRO A 319 -12.27 -23.54 -4.64
CA PRO A 319 -12.69 -23.29 -3.26
C PRO A 319 -11.89 -24.08 -2.21
N ASP A 320 -11.25 -25.19 -2.60
CA ASP A 320 -10.72 -26.18 -1.66
C ASP A 320 -9.57 -25.65 -0.78
N ASP A 321 -8.77 -24.72 -1.30
CA ASP A 321 -7.65 -24.09 -0.59
C ASP A 321 -7.88 -22.59 -0.29
N ALA A 322 -9.09 -22.08 -0.60
CA ALA A 322 -9.39 -20.66 -0.42
C ALA A 322 -9.64 -20.30 1.05
N TRP A 323 -8.99 -19.25 1.53
CA TRP A 323 -9.18 -18.70 2.87
C TRP A 323 -10.42 -17.80 2.93
N LEU A 324 -11.60 -18.42 2.83
CA LEU A 324 -12.89 -17.71 2.75
C LEU A 324 -13.24 -16.89 4.00
N ASP A 325 -12.68 -17.24 5.15
CA ASP A 325 -12.77 -16.45 6.37
C ASP A 325 -12.03 -15.10 6.24
N VAL A 326 -10.82 -15.11 5.66
CA VAL A 326 -10.07 -13.88 5.33
C VAL A 326 -10.81 -13.05 4.26
N TYR A 327 -11.41 -13.73 3.28
CA TYR A 327 -12.23 -13.10 2.24
C TYR A 327 -13.40 -12.31 2.86
N GLU A 328 -14.17 -12.92 3.76
CA GLU A 328 -15.33 -12.27 4.38
C GLU A 328 -14.93 -11.13 5.33
N VAL A 329 -13.79 -11.24 6.04
CA VAL A 329 -13.25 -10.12 6.83
C VAL A 329 -12.86 -8.96 5.93
N THR A 330 -12.11 -9.23 4.85
CA THR A 330 -11.69 -8.21 3.87
C THR A 330 -12.89 -7.50 3.25
N LYS A 331 -13.86 -8.27 2.76
CA LYS A 331 -15.09 -7.75 2.17
C LYS A 331 -15.90 -6.91 3.17
N THR A 332 -15.99 -7.35 4.42
CA THR A 332 -16.68 -6.60 5.48
C THR A 332 -15.97 -5.28 5.78
N ALA A 333 -14.64 -5.29 5.89
CA ALA A 333 -13.86 -4.07 6.13
C ALA A 333 -14.00 -3.06 4.99
N LEU A 334 -13.92 -3.51 3.73
CA LEU A 334 -14.13 -2.66 2.55
C LEU A 334 -15.56 -2.12 2.48
N ARG A 335 -16.57 -2.93 2.82
CA ARG A 335 -17.97 -2.47 2.91
C ARG A 335 -18.12 -1.36 3.96
N LEU A 336 -17.60 -1.58 5.18
CA LEU A 336 -17.61 -0.58 6.24
C LEU A 336 -16.94 0.72 5.78
N ARG A 337 -15.73 0.64 5.19
CA ARG A 337 -15.01 1.79 4.64
C ARG A 337 -15.85 2.54 3.59
N ARG A 338 -16.52 1.82 2.70
CA ARG A 338 -17.34 2.42 1.62
C ARG A 338 -18.55 3.15 2.18
N GLU A 339 -19.30 2.48 3.05
CA GLU A 339 -20.58 2.93 3.61
C GLU A 339 -20.41 4.05 4.63
N HIS A 340 -19.26 4.11 5.32
CA HIS A 340 -18.99 5.07 6.38
C HIS A 340 -17.85 6.02 6.03
N PRO A 341 -18.14 7.26 5.57
CA PRO A 341 -17.13 8.27 5.31
C PRO A 341 -16.19 8.52 6.50
N ALA A 342 -16.62 8.30 7.75
CA ALA A 342 -15.76 8.37 8.94
C ALA A 342 -14.46 7.56 8.80
N LEU A 343 -14.53 6.40 8.14
CA LEU A 343 -13.39 5.48 7.95
C LEU A 343 -12.56 5.76 6.69
N ARG A 344 -12.87 6.82 5.93
CA ARG A 344 -12.15 7.23 4.71
C ARG A 344 -12.08 8.75 4.57
N GLN A 345 -11.69 9.42 5.64
CA GLN A 345 -11.60 10.88 5.67
C GLN A 345 -10.61 11.41 4.63
N ARG A 346 -11.02 12.47 3.93
CA ARG A 346 -10.17 13.17 2.95
C ARG A 346 -9.24 14.20 3.57
N HIS A 347 -9.49 14.58 4.82
CA HIS A 347 -8.72 15.59 5.55
C HIS A 347 -7.98 14.93 6.71
N TRP A 348 -6.93 15.59 7.17
CA TRP A 348 -6.20 15.18 8.35
C TRP A 348 -7.10 15.17 9.59
N PHE A 349 -6.92 14.14 10.42
CA PHE A 349 -7.39 14.19 11.79
C PHE A 349 -6.51 15.15 12.58
N GLU A 350 -7.12 16.04 13.37
CA GLU A 350 -6.39 17.04 14.14
C GLU A 350 -6.34 16.71 15.64
N GLY A 351 -6.99 15.64 16.09
CA GLY A 351 -7.05 15.25 17.50
C GLY A 351 -7.79 16.27 18.36
N ARG A 352 -8.69 17.06 17.75
CA ARG A 352 -9.46 18.12 18.42
C ARG A 352 -10.90 18.14 17.93
N PRO A 353 -11.83 18.71 18.73
CA PRO A 353 -13.21 18.79 18.31
C PRO A 353 -13.43 19.53 16.99
N THR A 354 -14.26 18.94 16.12
CA THR A 354 -14.69 19.57 14.85
C THR A 354 -15.65 20.73 15.10
N ILE A 355 -16.44 20.64 16.16
CA ILE A 355 -17.33 21.69 16.68
C ILE A 355 -17.01 21.98 18.15
N ARG A 356 -17.28 23.20 18.60
CA ARG A 356 -17.08 23.59 20.01
C ARG A 356 -17.91 22.70 20.94
N GLY A 357 -17.24 21.96 21.82
CA GLY A 357 -17.88 21.04 22.78
C GLY A 357 -18.21 19.65 22.21
N GLY A 358 -17.87 19.37 20.95
CA GLY A 358 -17.98 18.03 20.36
C GLY A 358 -16.82 17.10 20.76
N PRO A 359 -16.88 15.82 20.36
CA PRO A 359 -15.77 14.89 20.51
C PRO A 359 -14.60 15.30 19.62
N LYS A 360 -13.39 14.83 19.94
CA LYS A 360 -12.25 14.85 19.01
C LYS A 360 -12.61 14.08 17.73
N ASP A 361 -12.15 14.56 16.58
CA ASP A 361 -12.30 13.86 15.31
C ASP A 361 -11.64 12.47 15.32
N LEU A 362 -10.52 12.36 16.03
CA LEU A 362 -9.87 11.10 16.37
C LEU A 362 -9.31 11.15 17.79
N ALA A 363 -9.42 10.04 18.53
CA ALA A 363 -8.76 9.88 19.82
C ALA A 363 -8.12 8.50 19.93
N TRP A 364 -6.93 8.45 20.52
CA TRP A 364 -6.21 7.21 20.77
C TRP A 364 -6.40 6.77 22.22
N LEU A 365 -6.81 5.53 22.43
CA LEU A 365 -7.15 4.99 23.74
C LEU A 365 -6.17 3.93 24.19
N HIS A 366 -5.76 4.05 25.45
CA HIS A 366 -5.08 3.01 26.19
C HIS A 366 -6.07 1.87 26.52
N PRO A 367 -5.64 0.60 26.63
CA PRO A 367 -6.51 -0.53 27.00
C PRO A 367 -7.36 -0.28 28.25
N SER A 368 -6.92 0.53 29.20
CA SER A 368 -7.72 0.91 30.37
C SER A 368 -8.85 1.93 30.08
N GLY A 369 -9.19 2.19 28.81
CA GLY A 369 -10.30 3.05 28.38
C GLY A 369 -10.05 4.55 28.47
N ARG A 370 -8.89 4.99 28.96
CA ARG A 370 -8.49 6.41 28.99
C ARG A 370 -7.82 6.81 27.68
N GLU A 371 -7.78 8.11 27.39
CA GLU A 371 -6.94 8.62 26.31
C GLU A 371 -5.45 8.38 26.60
N MET A 372 -4.69 8.08 25.55
CA MET A 372 -3.24 7.92 25.59
C MET A 372 -2.55 9.20 26.09
N THR A 373 -1.62 9.06 27.02
CA THR A 373 -0.75 10.15 27.49
C THR A 373 0.57 10.16 26.71
N GLY A 374 1.41 11.18 26.95
CA GLY A 374 2.76 11.24 26.40
C GLY A 374 3.59 9.99 26.71
N ASP A 375 3.54 9.51 27.95
CA ASP A 375 4.32 8.35 28.39
C ASP A 375 3.90 7.06 27.69
N ASP A 376 2.60 6.86 27.45
CA ASP A 376 2.09 5.66 26.77
C ASP A 376 2.62 5.53 25.33
N TRP A 377 2.86 6.66 24.65
CA TRP A 377 3.43 6.66 23.30
C TRP A 377 4.88 6.17 23.25
N HIS A 378 5.54 6.17 24.40
CA HIS A 378 6.92 5.73 24.58
C HIS A 378 7.01 4.43 25.37
N ASP A 379 5.88 3.80 25.70
CA ASP A 379 5.84 2.50 26.37
C ASP A 379 6.23 1.38 25.39
N PRO A 380 7.40 0.74 25.58
CA PRO A 380 7.87 -0.32 24.69
C PRO A 380 7.11 -1.63 24.89
N ASP A 381 6.23 -1.76 25.89
CA ASP A 381 5.45 -2.98 26.17
C ASP A 381 3.98 -2.86 25.71
N LEU A 382 3.53 -1.67 25.33
CA LEU A 382 2.15 -1.48 24.86
C LEU A 382 1.96 -2.11 23.47
N ARG A 383 1.08 -3.11 23.38
CA ARG A 383 0.79 -3.90 22.16
C ARG A 383 -0.67 -3.84 21.72
N ALA A 384 -1.49 -3.14 22.47
CA ALA A 384 -2.89 -2.91 22.14
C ALA A 384 -3.20 -1.42 22.13
N ILE A 385 -3.95 -0.98 21.13
CA ILE A 385 -4.38 0.41 20.98
C ILE A 385 -5.83 0.45 20.52
N GLY A 386 -6.58 1.42 21.06
CA GLY A 386 -7.91 1.78 20.60
C GLY A 386 -7.85 3.03 19.73
N MET A 387 -8.46 2.99 18.55
CA MET A 387 -8.64 4.14 17.68
C MET A 387 -10.12 4.52 17.66
N PHE A 388 -10.46 5.64 18.31
CA PHE A 388 -11.77 6.25 18.20
C PHE A 388 -11.81 7.20 17.01
N VAL A 389 -12.84 7.07 16.17
CA VAL A 389 -13.10 7.97 15.05
C VAL A 389 -14.51 8.53 15.19
N SER A 390 -14.62 9.86 15.30
CA SER A 390 -15.93 10.51 15.41
C SER A 390 -16.62 10.58 14.05
N GLY A 391 -17.89 10.16 14.02
CA GLY A 391 -18.75 10.30 12.86
C GLY A 391 -19.56 11.60 12.83
N SER A 392 -19.74 12.26 13.98
CA SER A 392 -20.72 13.33 14.14
C SER A 392 -20.16 14.52 14.93
N PRO A 393 -19.78 15.63 14.27
CA PRO A 393 -19.67 15.84 12.83
C PRO A 393 -18.30 15.46 12.25
N LEU A 394 -18.29 15.03 10.99
CA LEU A 394 -17.04 14.84 10.21
C LEU A 394 -16.37 16.18 9.90
N ARG A 395 -15.05 16.21 9.87
CA ARG A 395 -14.30 17.44 9.52
C ARG A 395 -14.49 17.83 8.06
N ALA A 396 -14.53 16.84 7.18
CA ALA A 396 -14.68 17.07 5.75
C ALA A 396 -16.13 17.48 5.40
N PRO A 397 -16.35 18.63 4.74
CA PRO A 397 -17.66 18.95 4.20
C PRO A 397 -18.02 18.00 3.05
N GLY A 398 -19.31 17.86 2.81
CA GLY A 398 -19.85 17.11 1.67
C GLY A 398 -19.61 17.83 0.34
N PRO A 399 -19.96 17.20 -0.80
CA PRO A 399 -19.74 17.76 -2.12
C PRO A 399 -20.38 19.14 -2.38
N ARG A 400 -21.37 19.54 -1.56
CA ARG A 400 -22.05 20.84 -1.64
C ARG A 400 -21.72 21.76 -0.46
N GLY A 401 -20.67 21.44 0.31
CA GLY A 401 -20.28 22.20 1.49
C GLY A 401 -21.09 21.87 2.75
N GLU A 402 -21.94 20.85 2.70
CA GLU A 402 -22.79 20.48 3.85
C GLU A 402 -21.98 19.79 4.95
N GLN A 403 -22.37 20.01 6.22
CA GLN A 403 -21.80 19.27 7.34
C GLN A 403 -22.20 17.79 7.22
N GLN A 404 -21.21 16.91 7.12
CA GLN A 404 -21.46 15.47 7.09
C GLN A 404 -21.52 14.88 8.50
N VAL A 405 -22.39 13.88 8.64
CA VAL A 405 -22.60 13.11 9.88
C VAL A 405 -22.64 11.63 9.49
N ASP A 406 -22.04 10.81 10.34
CA ASP A 406 -21.92 9.36 10.24
C ASP A 406 -21.94 8.76 11.66
N LYS A 407 -21.91 7.43 11.76
CA LYS A 407 -21.69 6.73 13.02
C LYS A 407 -20.24 6.88 13.47
N SER A 408 -20.02 6.94 14.77
CA SER A 408 -18.67 6.88 15.35
C SER A 408 -18.19 5.43 15.46
N PHE A 409 -16.87 5.23 15.41
CA PHE A 409 -16.25 3.91 15.44
C PHE A 409 -15.19 3.82 16.53
N MET A 410 -15.05 2.64 17.12
CA MET A 410 -13.92 2.27 17.97
C MET A 410 -13.25 1.04 17.36
N ILE A 411 -11.96 1.15 17.05
CA ILE A 411 -11.17 0.06 16.48
C ILE A 411 -10.13 -0.35 17.50
N TRP A 412 -10.27 -1.55 18.05
CA TRP A 412 -9.26 -2.15 18.91
C TRP A 412 -8.35 -3.05 18.09
N ILE A 413 -7.06 -2.82 18.23
CA ILE A 413 -6.02 -3.59 17.55
C ILE A 413 -5.07 -4.10 18.63
N ASN A 414 -4.94 -5.41 18.75
CA ASN A 414 -4.05 -6.07 19.71
C ASN A 414 -3.08 -6.99 18.96
N SER A 415 -1.79 -6.69 18.94
CA SER A 415 -0.75 -7.58 18.36
C SER A 415 -0.13 -8.54 19.39
N ASP A 416 -0.50 -8.42 20.66
CA ASP A 416 0.06 -9.22 21.74
C ASP A 416 -0.25 -10.71 21.57
N TRP A 417 0.66 -11.56 22.06
CA TRP A 417 0.43 -12.99 22.21
C TRP A 417 -0.53 -13.32 23.36
N LEU A 418 -0.83 -12.36 24.24
CA LEU A 418 -1.85 -12.48 25.29
C LEU A 418 -3.18 -11.80 24.90
N PRO A 419 -4.32 -12.33 25.38
CA PRO A 419 -5.58 -11.59 25.40
C PRO A 419 -5.43 -10.31 26.23
N GLN A 420 -6.06 -9.23 25.79
CA GLN A 420 -6.06 -7.95 26.47
C GLN A 420 -7.44 -7.64 27.03
N ARG A 421 -7.47 -7.02 28.22
CA ARG A 421 -8.70 -6.45 28.76
C ARG A 421 -8.75 -4.99 28.32
N VAL A 422 -9.83 -4.63 27.65
CA VAL A 422 -10.06 -3.27 27.20
C VAL A 422 -11.32 -2.73 27.87
N ASP A 423 -11.21 -1.53 28.44
CA ASP A 423 -12.33 -0.84 29.04
C ASP A 423 -12.96 0.08 27.97
N PHE A 424 -14.27 -0.03 27.76
CA PHE A 424 -14.97 0.86 26.85
C PHE A 424 -15.13 2.23 27.52
N PRO A 425 -14.63 3.32 26.92
CA PRO A 425 -14.53 4.62 27.58
C PRO A 425 -15.90 5.13 28.05
N GLU A 426 -16.00 5.52 29.31
CA GLU A 426 -17.09 6.38 29.76
C GLU A 426 -16.84 7.79 29.21
N ASN A 427 -17.66 8.20 28.26
CA ASN A 427 -17.56 9.50 27.60
C ASN A 427 -18.95 10.00 27.23
N ASP A 428 -19.11 11.28 26.94
CA ASP A 428 -20.43 11.88 26.66
C ASP A 428 -20.99 11.52 25.27
N TRP A 429 -20.15 10.99 24.37
CA TRP A 429 -20.45 10.93 22.93
C TRP A 429 -20.87 9.53 22.46
N VAL A 430 -20.28 8.46 23.01
CA VAL A 430 -20.62 7.07 22.66
C VAL A 430 -20.98 6.28 23.92
N GLN A 431 -22.28 6.07 24.12
CA GLN A 431 -22.84 5.36 25.29
C GLN A 431 -22.99 3.85 25.06
N ALA A 432 -23.09 3.43 23.80
CA ALA A 432 -23.24 2.04 23.41
C ALA A 432 -22.71 1.80 22.00
N GLY A 433 -22.29 0.57 21.74
CA GLY A 433 -21.86 0.14 20.42
C GLY A 433 -22.11 -1.34 20.18
N GLU A 434 -21.93 -1.73 18.92
CA GLU A 434 -22.10 -3.09 18.43
C GLU A 434 -20.82 -3.52 17.70
N VAL A 435 -20.35 -4.75 17.93
CA VAL A 435 -19.27 -5.36 17.14
C VAL A 435 -19.75 -5.57 15.71
N VAL A 436 -19.12 -4.89 14.74
CA VAL A 436 -19.44 -4.98 13.31
C VAL A 436 -18.39 -5.72 12.50
N LEU A 437 -17.18 -5.87 13.04
CA LEU A 437 -16.11 -6.71 12.50
C LEU A 437 -15.26 -7.23 13.65
N SER A 438 -14.88 -8.50 13.62
CA SER A 438 -14.00 -9.12 14.62
C SER A 438 -13.21 -10.25 13.98
N THR A 439 -11.91 -10.30 14.26
CA THR A 439 -11.08 -11.49 14.00
C THR A 439 -10.95 -12.39 15.23
N ASP A 440 -11.59 -12.02 16.35
CA ASP A 440 -11.72 -12.84 17.55
C ASP A 440 -13.06 -13.59 17.53
N ALA A 441 -13.00 -14.90 17.32
CA ALA A 441 -14.19 -15.75 17.31
C ALA A 441 -15.01 -15.71 18.62
N ARG A 442 -14.42 -15.25 19.73
CA ARG A 442 -15.10 -15.13 21.04
C ARG A 442 -15.92 -13.84 21.15
N LEU A 443 -15.72 -12.89 20.23
CA LEU A 443 -16.46 -11.64 20.14
C LEU A 443 -17.21 -11.59 18.80
N PRO A 444 -18.35 -12.30 18.70
CA PRO A 444 -19.10 -12.37 17.44
C PRO A 444 -19.68 -11.01 17.07
N ILE A 445 -19.88 -10.82 15.78
CA ILE A 445 -20.63 -9.68 15.22
C ILE A 445 -22.02 -9.62 15.88
N GLY A 446 -22.48 -8.42 16.22
CA GLY A 446 -23.73 -8.19 16.94
C GLY A 446 -23.60 -8.16 18.46
N THR A 447 -22.40 -8.42 19.01
CA THR A 447 -22.15 -8.25 20.44
C THR A 447 -22.32 -6.78 20.82
N HIS A 448 -23.20 -6.50 21.77
CA HIS A 448 -23.45 -5.15 22.28
C HIS A 448 -22.53 -4.85 23.47
N VAL A 449 -22.02 -3.62 23.50
CA VAL A 449 -21.20 -3.07 24.58
C VAL A 449 -21.74 -1.70 24.98
N LYS A 450 -21.64 -1.38 26.27
CA LYS A 450 -22.04 -0.10 26.86
C LYS A 450 -20.82 0.62 27.44
N ALA A 451 -20.93 1.94 27.57
CA ALA A 451 -19.96 2.75 28.32
C ALA A 451 -19.66 2.12 29.70
N GLY A 452 -18.38 1.99 30.03
CA GLY A 452 -17.90 1.38 31.26
C GLY A 452 -17.81 -0.16 31.23
N ASP A 453 -18.31 -0.83 30.19
CA ASP A 453 -18.15 -2.28 30.04
C ASP A 453 -16.66 -2.64 29.86
N ARG A 454 -16.29 -3.79 30.41
CA ARG A 454 -14.97 -4.40 30.19
C ARG A 454 -15.08 -5.52 29.18
N LEU A 455 -14.32 -5.42 28.10
CA LEU A 455 -14.24 -6.42 27.05
C LEU A 455 -12.92 -7.17 27.13
N SER A 456 -12.92 -8.48 26.91
CA SER A 456 -11.69 -9.23 26.70
C SER A 456 -11.51 -9.51 25.21
N ILE A 457 -10.56 -8.81 24.60
CA ILE A 457 -10.17 -9.05 23.20
C ILE A 457 -9.06 -10.10 23.14
N GLY A 458 -9.08 -10.93 22.11
CA GLY A 458 -8.11 -11.99 21.91
C GLY A 458 -6.72 -11.52 21.60
N ARG A 459 -5.77 -12.43 21.81
CA ARG A 459 -4.43 -12.29 21.28
C ARG A 459 -4.48 -12.11 19.76
N ARG A 460 -3.66 -11.22 19.24
CA ARG A 460 -3.52 -10.96 17.80
C ARG A 460 -4.87 -10.81 17.10
N THR A 461 -5.57 -9.72 17.40
CA THR A 461 -6.94 -9.52 16.92
C THR A 461 -7.24 -8.07 16.59
N VAL A 462 -8.22 -7.89 15.69
CA VAL A 462 -8.86 -6.62 15.38
C VAL A 462 -10.34 -6.74 15.74
N VAL A 463 -10.88 -5.75 16.45
CA VAL A 463 -12.30 -5.62 16.75
C VAL A 463 -12.76 -4.22 16.39
N VAL A 464 -13.83 -4.11 15.61
CA VAL A 464 -14.46 -2.84 15.23
C VAL A 464 -15.83 -2.77 15.89
N LEU A 465 -16.01 -1.73 16.70
CA LEU A 465 -17.29 -1.35 17.27
C LEU A 465 -17.83 -0.16 16.50
N ARG A 466 -19.13 -0.20 16.20
CA ARG A 466 -19.88 0.93 15.65
C ARG A 466 -20.84 1.44 16.71
N GLU A 467 -20.92 2.75 16.85
CA GLU A 467 -21.93 3.42 17.67
C GLU A 467 -23.36 2.99 17.26
N ALA A 468 -24.15 2.58 18.25
CA ALA A 468 -25.52 2.07 18.07
C ALA A 468 -26.47 3.12 17.46
#